data_AF-A0A7S0BVS2-F1
#
_entry.id   AF-A0A7S0BVS2-F1
#
_cell.length_a   1.000
_cell.length_b   1.000
_cell.length_c   1.000
_cell.angle_alpha   90.00
_cell.angle_beta   90.00
_cell.angle_gamma   90.00
#
_symmetry.space_group_name_H-M   'P 1'
#
loop_
_entity.id
_entity.type
_entity.pdbx_description
1 polymer ?
#
loop_
_entity_poly.entity_id
_entity_poly.type
_entity_poly.pdbx_seq_one_letter_code
_entity_poly.pdbx_strand_id
1 'polypeptide(L)'
;IETVKAEGHHFSELNWKTIGVVIFNAKSAKKYHEFLDSIPLRVVKILYWREAHYPSITPDIQAKFDIIMGTQFTDAVSNPCHYPYGFREDNILPVVDVPFVKRTHLAVHISSRCYGKDGFRNNFVERLGELMDVEFYGKCYTNEYDLRVPDMHASREKMKKFYSNFKYYIAVENTGTNDYVSEKIFNGLGSGAIPVYLGANNIDKFPKLDGHSKWFIN
;
A
#
# COMPACT_ATOMS: atom_id res chain seq x y z
N ILE A 1 -15.57 -21.88 17.06
CA ILE A 1 -15.62 -20.41 16.95
C ILE A 1 -15.25 -20.05 15.52
N GLU A 2 -16.19 -19.51 14.76
CA GLU A 2 -15.99 -19.20 13.34
C GLU A 2 -15.60 -17.73 13.13
N THR A 3 -14.79 -17.49 12.10
CA THR A 3 -14.44 -16.16 11.61
C THR A 3 -15.07 -15.95 10.24
N VAL A 4 -15.80 -14.86 10.07
CA VAL A 4 -16.51 -14.54 8.83
C VAL A 4 -16.05 -13.19 8.29
N LYS A 5 -15.94 -13.05 6.97
CA LYS A 5 -15.76 -11.75 6.32
C LYS A 5 -17.13 -11.17 6.03
N ALA A 6 -17.36 -9.89 6.34
CA ALA A 6 -18.63 -9.22 6.08
C ALA A 6 -18.96 -9.08 4.59
N GLU A 7 -17.96 -9.18 3.71
CA GLU A 7 -18.13 -9.13 2.26
C GLU A 7 -18.89 -10.35 1.73
N GLY A 8 -19.92 -10.13 0.92
CA GLY A 8 -20.64 -11.21 0.24
C GLY A 8 -21.71 -11.92 1.06
N HIS A 9 -21.98 -11.49 2.30
CA HIS A 9 -23.01 -12.08 3.16
C HIS A 9 -24.19 -11.14 3.40
N HIS A 10 -25.39 -11.73 3.50
CA HIS A 10 -26.56 -11.12 4.11
C HIS A 10 -26.55 -11.44 5.60
N PHE A 11 -26.44 -10.41 6.45
CA PHE A 11 -26.26 -10.56 7.89
C PHE A 11 -27.42 -11.29 8.59
N SER A 12 -28.61 -11.27 7.98
CA SER A 12 -29.80 -12.00 8.41
C SER A 12 -29.66 -13.53 8.29
N GLU A 13 -28.74 -14.01 7.45
CA GLU A 13 -28.55 -15.45 7.17
C GLU A 13 -27.41 -16.06 7.99
N LEU A 14 -26.66 -15.24 8.73
CA LEU A 14 -25.53 -15.69 9.53
C LEU A 14 -26.00 -16.39 10.80
N ASN A 15 -25.44 -17.58 11.05
CA ASN A 15 -25.64 -18.26 12.33
C ASN A 15 -24.78 -17.60 13.41
N TRP A 16 -25.35 -16.57 14.04
CA TRP A 16 -24.67 -15.84 15.11
C TRP A 16 -24.30 -16.69 16.31
N LYS A 17 -24.79 -17.95 16.46
CA LYS A 17 -24.39 -18.86 17.54
C LYS A 17 -22.99 -19.46 17.35
N THR A 18 -22.52 -19.64 16.11
CA THR A 18 -21.22 -20.27 15.82
C THR A 18 -20.09 -19.27 15.57
N ILE A 19 -20.46 -18.07 15.13
CA ILE A 19 -19.54 -16.97 14.83
C ILE A 19 -19.00 -16.36 16.13
N GLY A 20 -17.69 -16.10 16.17
CA GLY A 20 -17.07 -15.30 17.23
C GLY A 20 -16.33 -14.07 16.72
N VAL A 21 -16.03 -14.00 15.41
CA VAL A 21 -15.35 -12.84 14.81
C VAL A 21 -15.98 -12.51 13.47
N VAL A 22 -16.20 -11.22 13.21
CA VAL A 22 -16.56 -10.71 11.88
C VAL A 22 -15.57 -9.63 11.46
N ILE A 23 -15.01 -9.79 10.26
CA ILE A 23 -14.01 -8.89 9.68
C ILE A 23 -14.66 -8.04 8.60
N PHE A 24 -14.50 -6.73 8.70
CA PHE A 24 -15.07 -5.74 7.80
C PHE A 24 -13.95 -4.97 7.10
N ASN A 25 -13.97 -4.95 5.77
CA ASN A 25 -13.23 -3.93 5.04
C ASN A 25 -13.98 -2.58 5.11
N ALA A 26 -13.31 -1.47 4.76
CA ALA A 26 -13.94 -0.15 4.73
C ALA A 26 -15.25 -0.06 3.91
N LYS A 27 -15.40 -0.85 2.83
CA LYS A 27 -16.65 -0.84 2.03
C LYS A 27 -17.81 -1.48 2.78
N SER A 28 -17.58 -2.65 3.37
CA SER A 28 -18.56 -3.40 4.15
C SER A 28 -18.91 -2.69 5.46
N ALA A 29 -17.94 -2.07 6.11
CA ALA A 29 -18.18 -1.23 7.29
C ALA A 29 -19.12 -0.07 6.95
N LYS A 30 -18.84 0.68 5.86
CA LYS A 30 -19.76 1.73 5.39
C LYS A 30 -21.15 1.18 5.08
N LYS A 31 -21.24 0.04 4.40
CA LYS A 31 -22.52 -0.57 4.01
C LYS A 31 -23.36 -1.00 5.22
N TYR A 32 -22.72 -1.53 6.26
CA TYR A 32 -23.40 -2.18 7.38
C TYR A 32 -23.32 -1.42 8.70
N HIS A 33 -22.81 -0.18 8.72
CA HIS A 33 -22.57 0.59 9.95
C HIS A 33 -23.81 0.78 10.85
N GLU A 34 -25.01 0.81 10.27
CA GLU A 34 -26.29 0.88 11.00
C GLU A 34 -26.64 -0.43 11.71
N PHE A 35 -26.13 -1.57 11.21
CA PHE A 35 -26.40 -2.90 11.75
C PHE A 35 -25.32 -3.38 12.73
N LEU A 36 -24.21 -2.65 12.88
CA LEU A 36 -23.11 -3.08 13.76
C LEU A 36 -23.53 -3.21 15.23
N ASP A 37 -24.53 -2.43 15.64
CA ASP A 37 -25.06 -2.43 17.01
C ASP A 37 -26.01 -3.61 17.28
N SER A 38 -26.52 -4.27 16.23
CA SER A 38 -27.36 -5.48 16.37
C SER A 38 -26.55 -6.77 16.42
N ILE A 39 -25.24 -6.71 16.14
CA ILE A 39 -24.33 -7.85 16.26
C ILE A 39 -24.18 -8.22 17.74
N PRO A 40 -24.32 -9.52 18.13
CA PRO A 40 -24.20 -9.91 19.52
C PRO A 40 -22.87 -9.49 20.14
N LEU A 41 -22.90 -8.94 21.36
CA LEU A 41 -21.72 -8.39 22.06
C LEU A 41 -20.53 -9.35 22.20
N ARG A 42 -20.78 -10.67 22.18
CA ARG A 42 -19.73 -11.69 22.25
C ARG A 42 -18.94 -11.87 20.94
N VAL A 43 -19.39 -11.25 19.85
CA VAL A 43 -18.77 -11.34 18.53
C VAL A 43 -17.85 -10.15 18.35
N VAL A 44 -16.56 -10.42 18.15
CA VAL A 44 -15.55 -9.39 17.92
C VAL A 44 -15.69 -8.83 16.50
N LYS A 45 -15.85 -7.52 16.38
CA LYS A 45 -15.93 -6.77 15.13
C LYS A 45 -14.57 -6.17 14.82
N ILE A 46 -13.95 -6.64 13.74
CA ILE A 46 -12.66 -6.14 13.27
C ILE A 46 -12.89 -5.27 12.05
N LEU A 47 -12.47 -4.00 12.10
CA LEU A 47 -12.40 -3.13 10.93
C LEU A 47 -10.98 -3.17 10.38
N TYR A 48 -10.82 -3.47 9.09
CA TYR A 48 -9.52 -3.38 8.44
C TYR A 48 -9.54 -2.53 7.18
N TRP A 49 -8.42 -1.86 6.92
CA TRP A 49 -8.17 -1.18 5.65
C TRP A 49 -6.68 -1.14 5.32
N ARG A 50 -6.37 -0.88 4.06
CA ARG A 50 -5.01 -0.91 3.52
C ARG A 50 -4.58 0.42 2.91
N GLU A 51 -5.48 1.37 2.75
CA GLU A 51 -5.17 2.67 2.16
C GLU A 51 -5.04 3.71 3.27
N ALA A 52 -4.26 4.75 3.02
CA ALA A 52 -3.96 5.83 3.96
C ALA A 52 -5.22 6.48 4.58
N HIS A 53 -6.30 6.52 3.80
CA HIS A 53 -7.50 7.22 4.20
C HIS A 53 -8.74 6.64 3.50
N TYR A 54 -9.80 6.48 4.29
CA TYR A 54 -11.14 6.16 3.80
C TYR A 54 -12.11 7.23 4.35
N PRO A 55 -12.37 8.31 3.59
CA PRO A 55 -13.23 9.41 4.05
C PRO A 55 -14.62 8.96 4.51
N SER A 56 -15.11 7.85 3.97
CA SER A 56 -16.42 7.29 4.31
C SER A 56 -16.47 6.55 5.65
N ILE A 57 -15.35 6.40 6.34
CA ILE A 57 -15.26 5.73 7.64
C ILE A 57 -14.97 6.80 8.69
N THR A 58 -16.05 7.41 9.20
CA THR A 58 -15.98 8.45 10.22
C THR A 58 -15.55 7.89 11.57
N PRO A 59 -15.06 8.72 12.50
CA PRO A 59 -14.77 8.30 13.88
C PRO A 59 -15.95 7.57 14.54
N ASP A 60 -17.19 8.03 14.30
CA ASP A 60 -18.40 7.37 14.85
C ASP A 60 -18.57 5.95 14.32
N ILE A 61 -18.27 5.70 13.05
CA ILE A 61 -18.29 4.36 12.48
C ILE A 61 -17.15 3.52 13.06
N GLN A 62 -15.95 4.09 13.20
CA GLN A 62 -14.79 3.41 13.77
C GLN A 62 -15.03 2.97 15.21
N ALA A 63 -15.70 3.80 16.01
CA ALA A 63 -16.02 3.52 17.42
C ALA A 63 -16.94 2.29 17.61
N LYS A 64 -17.60 1.81 16.56
CA LYS A 64 -18.45 0.61 16.61
C LYS A 64 -17.67 -0.71 16.52
N PHE A 65 -16.37 -0.64 16.26
CA PHE A 65 -15.50 -1.80 16.11
C PHE A 65 -14.63 -2.01 17.35
N ASP A 66 -14.38 -3.28 17.66
CA ASP A 66 -13.57 -3.67 18.81
C ASP A 66 -12.07 -3.61 18.51
N ILE A 67 -11.71 -3.87 17.25
CA ILE A 67 -10.32 -3.85 16.77
C ILE A 67 -10.26 -3.11 15.45
N ILE A 68 -9.37 -2.14 15.37
CA ILE A 68 -9.01 -1.46 14.12
C ILE A 68 -7.66 -2.00 13.64
N MET A 69 -7.66 -2.45 12.38
CA MET A 69 -6.53 -3.03 11.68
C MET A 69 -6.19 -2.17 10.44
N GLY A 70 -5.42 -1.11 10.65
CA GLY A 70 -5.17 -0.07 9.63
C GLY A 70 -3.69 0.30 9.50
N THR A 71 -3.40 1.36 8.76
CA THR A 71 -2.00 1.77 8.47
C THR A 71 -1.39 2.67 9.53
N GLN A 72 -2.13 3.08 10.56
CA GLN A 72 -1.65 4.03 11.58
C GLN A 72 -0.97 3.30 12.74
N PHE A 73 0.03 3.93 13.37
CA PHE A 73 0.69 3.33 14.54
C PHE A 73 -0.22 3.21 15.76
N THR A 74 -1.31 4.00 15.80
CA THR A 74 -2.31 3.94 16.86
C THR A 74 -3.37 2.87 16.65
N ASP A 75 -3.37 2.19 15.50
CA ASP A 75 -4.32 1.10 15.25
C ASP A 75 -4.00 -0.11 16.13
N ALA A 76 -5.03 -0.80 16.62
CA ALA A 76 -4.89 -1.95 17.52
C ALA A 76 -4.05 -3.08 16.90
N VAL A 77 -4.17 -3.24 15.58
CA VAL A 77 -3.26 -4.06 14.79
C VAL A 77 -2.75 -3.21 13.64
N SER A 78 -1.45 -2.97 13.59
CA SER A 78 -0.88 -2.40 12.36
C SER A 78 -1.16 -3.37 11.23
N ASN A 79 -1.89 -2.89 10.23
CA ASN A 79 -2.05 -3.49 8.92
C ASN A 79 -1.10 -2.79 7.96
N PRO A 80 0.18 -3.14 8.04
CA PRO A 80 1.13 -2.54 7.16
C PRO A 80 0.75 -2.90 5.72
N CYS A 81 0.52 -1.87 4.91
CA CYS A 81 0.78 -2.05 3.49
C CYS A 81 2.27 -2.33 3.21
N HIS A 82 3.13 -2.35 4.24
CA HIS A 82 4.54 -2.77 4.17
C HIS A 82 4.72 -4.14 3.53
N TYR A 83 3.70 -5.01 3.54
CA TYR A 83 3.83 -6.36 3.04
C TYR A 83 2.78 -6.65 1.96
N PRO A 84 3.13 -6.63 0.66
CA PRO A 84 2.21 -7.08 -0.38
C PRO A 84 1.72 -8.51 -0.10
N TYR A 85 0.49 -8.83 -0.46
CA TYR A 85 -0.20 -10.08 -0.10
C TYR A 85 0.62 -11.36 -0.40
N GLY A 86 1.17 -12.05 0.59
CA GLY A 86 2.09 -13.18 0.38
C GLY A 86 3.57 -12.79 0.32
N PHE A 87 3.93 -11.68 0.98
CA PHE A 87 5.30 -11.33 1.28
C PHE A 87 5.93 -12.40 2.16
N ARG A 88 7.04 -12.93 1.69
CA ARG A 88 8.00 -13.76 2.42
C ARG A 88 9.26 -12.92 2.65
N GLU A 89 10.03 -13.19 3.70
CA GLU A 89 11.27 -12.43 4.03
C GLU A 89 12.28 -12.37 2.88
N ASP A 90 12.32 -13.41 2.04
CA ASP A 90 13.06 -13.46 0.77
C ASP A 90 12.68 -12.34 -0.21
N ASN A 91 11.56 -11.64 0.02
CA ASN A 91 11.13 -10.53 -0.81
C ASN A 91 11.84 -9.22 -0.54
N ILE A 92 12.48 -9.08 0.63
CA ILE A 92 13.35 -7.95 0.97
C ILE A 92 14.73 -8.16 0.35
N LEU A 93 15.15 -9.43 0.19
CA LEU A 93 16.43 -9.73 -0.41
C LEU A 93 16.42 -9.25 -1.87
N PRO A 94 17.37 -8.39 -2.24
CA PRO A 94 17.41 -7.84 -3.59
C PRO A 94 17.69 -8.97 -4.58
N VAL A 95 16.87 -9.04 -5.62
CA VAL A 95 17.23 -9.78 -6.82
C VAL A 95 18.29 -8.94 -7.56
N VAL A 96 19.57 -9.21 -7.29
CA VAL A 96 20.69 -8.53 -7.95
C VAL A 96 21.00 -9.22 -9.28
N ASP A 97 20.03 -9.24 -10.19
CA ASP A 97 20.24 -9.77 -11.55
C ASP A 97 21.20 -8.87 -12.33
N VAL A 98 21.09 -7.55 -12.15
CA VAL A 98 21.93 -6.54 -12.80
C VAL A 98 22.69 -5.73 -11.76
N PRO A 99 24.05 -5.81 -11.73
CA PRO A 99 24.87 -4.98 -10.85
C PRO A 99 24.60 -3.50 -11.06
N PHE A 100 24.56 -2.71 -9.98
CA PHE A 100 24.22 -1.27 -10.02
C PHE A 100 25.00 -0.48 -11.08
N VAL A 101 26.30 -0.75 -11.21
CA VAL A 101 27.19 -0.10 -12.19
C VAL A 101 26.86 -0.42 -13.65
N LYS A 102 26.16 -1.53 -13.92
CA LYS A 102 25.76 -1.98 -15.27
C LYS A 102 24.35 -1.54 -15.65
N ARG A 103 23.60 -0.90 -14.75
CA ARG A 103 22.23 -0.43 -15.01
C ARG A 103 22.25 0.79 -15.92
N THR A 104 21.59 0.68 -17.06
CA THR A 104 21.54 1.73 -18.10
C THR A 104 20.43 2.74 -17.86
N HIS A 105 19.33 2.32 -17.23
CA HIS A 105 18.19 3.19 -16.96
C HIS A 105 18.37 3.93 -15.63
N LEU A 106 18.08 5.24 -15.63
CA LEU A 106 18.32 6.08 -14.45
C LEU A 106 17.28 5.86 -13.36
N ALA A 107 16.02 6.22 -13.64
CA ALA A 107 14.95 6.18 -12.66
C ALA A 107 13.63 5.74 -13.30
N VAL A 108 12.76 5.11 -12.50
CA VAL A 108 11.41 4.72 -12.95
C VAL A 108 10.35 5.01 -11.91
N HIS A 109 9.19 5.49 -12.37
CA HIS A 109 7.97 5.57 -11.59
C HIS A 109 6.86 4.75 -12.25
N ILE A 110 6.18 3.90 -11.47
CA ILE A 110 5.08 3.07 -11.97
C ILE A 110 3.82 3.33 -11.14
N SER A 111 2.74 3.79 -11.77
CA SER A 111 1.46 3.97 -11.09
C SER A 111 0.25 3.79 -12.01
N SER A 112 -0.81 3.18 -11.47
CA SER A 112 -2.08 2.95 -12.17
C SER A 112 -3.31 3.50 -11.45
N ARG A 113 -3.11 4.13 -10.29
CA ARG A 113 -4.18 4.81 -9.54
C ARG A 113 -3.94 6.31 -9.56
N CYS A 114 -4.60 7.02 -10.46
CA CYS A 114 -4.16 8.36 -10.87
C CYS A 114 -4.64 9.49 -9.97
N TYR A 115 -5.49 9.14 -9.01
CA TYR A 115 -6.04 10.05 -8.02
C TYR A 115 -5.24 9.94 -6.72
N GLY A 116 -4.39 10.92 -6.47
CA GLY A 116 -3.86 11.21 -5.15
C GLY A 116 -4.65 12.34 -4.49
N LYS A 117 -4.62 12.43 -3.16
CA LYS A 117 -5.22 13.58 -2.47
C LYS A 117 -4.49 14.85 -2.95
N ASP A 118 -5.25 15.82 -3.45
CA ASP A 118 -4.76 17.14 -3.89
C ASP A 118 -3.63 17.09 -4.96
N GLY A 119 -3.55 16.01 -5.74
CA GLY A 119 -2.50 15.86 -6.76
C GLY A 119 -1.10 15.53 -6.21
N PHE A 120 -0.97 15.24 -4.92
CA PHE A 120 0.30 15.01 -4.20
C PHE A 120 1.35 14.22 -5.01
N ARG A 121 0.98 13.03 -5.48
CA ARG A 121 1.89 12.15 -6.21
C ARG A 121 2.23 12.70 -7.60
N ASN A 122 1.20 13.06 -8.37
CA ASN A 122 1.37 13.41 -9.78
C ASN A 122 2.18 14.71 -9.93
N ASN A 123 1.86 15.74 -9.14
CA ASN A 123 2.60 17.00 -9.14
C ASN A 123 4.09 16.80 -8.83
N PHE A 124 4.41 15.92 -7.87
CA PHE A 124 5.80 15.63 -7.52
C PHE A 124 6.53 14.94 -8.67
N VAL A 125 5.95 13.87 -9.24
CA VAL A 125 6.67 13.10 -10.25
C VAL A 125 6.74 13.79 -11.61
N GLU A 126 5.72 14.58 -11.98
CA GLU A 126 5.74 15.42 -13.18
C GLU A 126 6.86 16.46 -13.07
N ARG A 127 6.93 17.18 -11.94
CA ARG A 127 8.01 18.14 -11.70
C ARG A 127 9.38 17.49 -11.65
N LEU A 128 9.49 16.26 -11.12
CA LEU A 128 10.74 15.51 -11.12
C LEU A 128 11.17 15.12 -12.54
N GLY A 129 10.23 14.70 -13.39
CA GLY A 129 10.48 14.35 -14.80
C GLY A 129 10.92 15.53 -15.66
N GLU A 130 10.57 16.76 -15.28
CA GLU A 130 11.11 17.99 -15.91
C GLU A 130 12.58 18.27 -15.55
N LEU A 131 13.06 17.73 -14.43
CA LEU A 131 14.38 18.04 -13.88
C LEU A 131 15.41 16.93 -14.12
N MET A 132 14.97 15.69 -14.33
CA MET A 132 15.83 14.54 -14.56
C MET A 132 15.12 13.45 -15.36
N ASP A 133 15.91 12.54 -15.93
CA ASP A 133 15.40 11.41 -16.70
C ASP A 133 14.68 10.40 -15.77
N VAL A 134 13.35 10.34 -15.90
CA VAL A 134 12.47 9.42 -15.20
C VAL A 134 11.55 8.75 -16.22
N GLU A 135 11.59 7.43 -16.26
CA GLU A 135 10.67 6.66 -17.08
C GLU A 135 9.34 6.46 -16.33
N PHE A 136 8.24 6.79 -16.99
CA PHE A 136 6.90 6.67 -16.43
C PHE A 136 6.14 5.50 -17.04
N TYR A 137 5.59 4.65 -16.17
CA TYR A 137 4.75 3.53 -16.58
C TYR A 137 3.45 3.44 -15.80
N GLY A 138 2.48 2.74 -16.38
CA GLY A 138 1.15 2.50 -15.81
C GLY A 138 0.11 3.54 -16.24
N LYS A 139 -1.14 3.34 -15.78
CA LYS A 139 -2.32 4.01 -16.35
C LYS A 139 -2.36 5.53 -16.19
N CYS A 140 -1.46 6.13 -15.42
CA CYS A 140 -1.57 7.53 -15.00
C CYS A 140 -0.85 8.55 -15.86
N TYR A 141 -0.05 8.11 -16.83
CA TYR A 141 0.82 9.02 -17.57
C TYR A 141 0.67 8.96 -19.09
N THR A 142 -0.44 8.45 -19.65
CA THR A 142 -0.48 8.22 -21.12
C THR A 142 -1.66 8.82 -21.86
N ASN A 143 -1.30 9.67 -22.83
CA ASN A 143 -1.47 9.34 -24.25
C ASN A 143 -0.15 9.15 -25.03
N GLU A 144 1.05 9.49 -24.50
CA GLU A 144 2.31 9.52 -25.30
C GLU A 144 3.39 8.47 -24.94
N TYR A 145 3.34 7.80 -23.79
CA TYR A 145 4.39 6.85 -23.39
C TYR A 145 3.97 5.40 -23.60
N ASP A 146 4.89 4.56 -24.07
CA ASP A 146 4.67 3.13 -24.25
C ASP A 146 4.42 2.45 -22.89
N LEU A 147 3.15 2.19 -22.58
CA LEU A 147 2.63 1.58 -21.34
C LEU A 147 3.15 0.18 -21.03
N ARG A 148 4.04 -0.38 -21.86
CA ARG A 148 4.49 -1.76 -21.74
C ARG A 148 5.52 -1.92 -20.61
N VAL A 149 5.03 -1.88 -19.37
CA VAL A 149 5.57 -2.76 -18.33
C VAL A 149 5.39 -4.20 -18.84
N PRO A 150 6.38 -5.10 -18.74
CA PRO A 150 6.19 -6.50 -19.12
C PRO A 150 5.06 -7.11 -18.28
N ASP A 151 3.85 -7.10 -18.82
CA ASP A 151 2.61 -7.62 -18.23
C ASP A 151 2.26 -7.01 -16.85
N MET A 152 1.25 -6.13 -16.73
CA MET A 152 0.82 -5.63 -15.41
C MET A 152 0.18 -6.70 -14.51
N HIS A 153 -0.09 -7.91 -15.06
CA HIS A 153 -0.41 -9.12 -14.30
C HIS A 153 0.81 -10.00 -14.02
N ALA A 154 2.00 -9.49 -14.32
CA ALA A 154 3.27 -10.13 -14.04
C ALA A 154 3.34 -10.60 -12.59
N SER A 155 3.93 -11.79 -12.43
CA SER A 155 4.40 -12.23 -11.13
C SER A 155 5.30 -11.16 -10.50
N ARG A 156 5.32 -11.07 -9.17
CA ARG A 156 6.20 -10.14 -8.44
C ARG A 156 7.65 -10.20 -8.89
N GLU A 157 8.11 -11.40 -9.22
CA GLU A 157 9.45 -11.67 -9.72
C GLU A 157 9.75 -10.93 -11.03
N LYS A 158 8.81 -10.92 -11.99
CA LYS A 158 8.94 -10.15 -13.23
C LYS A 158 9.01 -8.64 -12.95
N MET A 159 8.19 -8.13 -12.02
CA MET A 159 8.25 -6.72 -11.62
C MET A 159 9.59 -6.38 -10.96
N LYS A 160 10.09 -7.22 -10.05
CA LYS A 160 11.42 -7.05 -9.44
C LYS A 160 12.52 -7.06 -10.49
N LYS A 161 12.47 -8.00 -11.42
CA LYS A 161 13.42 -8.07 -12.53
C LYS A 161 13.37 -6.83 -13.41
N PHE A 162 12.18 -6.31 -13.68
CA PHE A 162 12.02 -5.05 -14.40
C PHE A 162 12.71 -3.89 -13.66
N TYR A 163 12.37 -3.68 -12.38
CA TYR A 163 12.99 -2.64 -11.55
C TYR A 163 14.52 -2.80 -11.42
N SER A 164 15.05 -4.02 -11.48
CA SER A 164 16.48 -4.29 -11.37
C SER A 164 17.32 -3.66 -12.51
N ASN A 165 16.69 -3.23 -13.60
CA ASN A 165 17.37 -2.51 -14.69
C ASN A 165 17.59 -1.02 -14.39
N PHE A 166 16.98 -0.49 -13.32
CA PHE A 166 16.99 0.93 -12.95
C PHE A 166 17.88 1.19 -11.74
N LYS A 167 18.58 2.33 -11.71
CA LYS A 167 19.34 2.74 -10.52
C LYS A 167 18.41 3.16 -9.39
N TYR A 168 17.38 3.94 -9.72
CA TYR A 168 16.42 4.50 -8.77
C TYR A 168 14.99 4.06 -9.06
N TYR A 169 14.24 3.78 -7.99
CA TYR A 169 12.79 3.57 -8.06
C TYR A 169 12.08 4.70 -7.33
N ILE A 170 11.27 5.48 -8.05
CA ILE A 170 10.53 6.62 -7.51
C ILE A 170 9.28 6.10 -6.78
N ALA A 171 9.45 5.84 -5.48
CA ALA A 171 8.51 5.17 -4.59
C ALA A 171 7.56 6.16 -3.89
N VAL A 172 6.71 6.83 -4.68
CA VAL A 172 5.81 7.88 -4.16
C VAL A 172 4.44 7.31 -3.85
N GLU A 173 3.95 7.58 -2.64
CA GLU A 173 2.62 7.18 -2.22
C GLU A 173 1.51 7.98 -2.90
N ASN A 174 0.28 7.45 -2.83
CA ASN A 174 -0.88 8.15 -3.40
C ASN A 174 -1.19 9.47 -2.66
N THR A 175 -0.79 9.59 -1.40
CA THR A 175 -1.07 10.76 -0.55
C THR A 175 0.02 10.89 0.51
N GLY A 176 0.29 12.12 0.93
CA GLY A 176 1.11 12.42 2.09
C GLY A 176 0.32 12.26 3.39
N THR A 177 0.48 11.13 4.08
CA THR A 177 -0.27 10.81 5.30
C THR A 177 0.64 10.16 6.31
N ASN A 178 0.63 10.62 7.56
CA ASN A 178 1.41 10.00 8.64
C ASN A 178 1.17 8.49 8.68
N ASP A 179 2.23 7.75 8.95
CA ASP A 179 2.25 6.29 9.11
C ASP A 179 1.95 5.49 7.83
N TYR A 180 1.60 6.14 6.72
CA TYR A 180 1.23 5.46 5.48
C TYR A 180 2.45 5.09 4.62
N VAL A 181 3.01 3.92 4.87
CA VAL A 181 4.03 3.30 4.03
C VAL A 181 3.47 2.03 3.39
N SER A 182 3.71 1.84 2.09
CA SER A 182 3.16 0.72 1.32
C SER A 182 4.22 -0.18 0.69
N GLU A 183 3.78 -1.11 -0.17
CA GLU A 183 4.65 -2.02 -0.92
C GLU A 183 5.66 -1.30 -1.83
N LYS A 184 5.44 -0.02 -2.14
CA LYS A 184 6.27 0.74 -3.07
C LYS A 184 7.73 0.76 -2.63
N ILE A 185 8.03 1.14 -1.39
CA ILE A 185 9.42 1.18 -0.92
C ILE A 185 10.09 -0.20 -1.03
N PHE A 186 9.35 -1.28 -0.77
CA PHE A 186 9.83 -2.66 -0.84
C PHE A 186 10.02 -3.17 -2.28
N ASN A 187 9.28 -2.63 -3.26
CA ASN A 187 9.51 -2.94 -4.68
C ASN A 187 10.90 -2.45 -5.12
N GLY A 188 11.33 -1.27 -4.67
CA GLY A 188 12.68 -0.76 -4.89
C GLY A 188 13.72 -1.65 -4.23
N LEU A 189 13.61 -1.83 -2.90
CA LEU A 189 14.56 -2.63 -2.13
C LEU A 189 14.70 -4.07 -2.65
N GLY A 190 13.57 -4.76 -2.86
CA GLY A 190 13.56 -6.15 -3.31
C GLY A 190 14.05 -6.37 -4.75
N SER A 191 14.26 -5.31 -5.53
CA SER A 191 14.90 -5.35 -6.85
C SER A 191 16.35 -4.85 -6.86
N GLY A 192 16.83 -4.40 -5.69
CA GLY A 192 18.12 -3.73 -5.55
C GLY A 192 18.17 -2.34 -6.20
N ALA A 193 17.05 -1.77 -6.66
CA ALA A 193 16.97 -0.36 -7.03
C ALA A 193 16.90 0.50 -5.77
N ILE A 194 17.53 1.67 -5.78
CA ILE A 194 17.50 2.58 -4.64
C ILE A 194 16.13 3.26 -4.61
N PRO A 195 15.28 3.02 -3.59
CA PRO A 195 14.00 3.70 -3.50
C PRO A 195 14.21 5.19 -3.19
N VAL A 196 13.57 6.06 -3.97
CA VAL A 196 13.40 7.48 -3.68
C VAL A 196 11.97 7.65 -3.18
N TYR A 197 11.81 7.73 -1.86
CA TYR A 197 10.50 7.65 -1.21
C TYR A 197 9.91 9.04 -0.91
N LEU A 198 8.60 9.18 -1.10
CA LEU A 198 7.79 10.31 -0.63
C LEU A 198 6.38 9.80 -0.27
N GLY A 199 5.91 10.04 0.96
CA GLY A 199 4.61 9.53 1.44
C GLY A 199 4.34 9.87 2.89
N ALA A 200 4.74 9.01 3.83
CA ALA A 200 4.55 9.27 5.25
C ALA A 200 5.32 10.52 5.71
N ASN A 201 4.63 11.52 6.27
CA ASN A 201 5.28 12.77 6.71
C ASN A 201 6.21 12.57 7.91
N ASN A 202 6.13 11.41 8.57
CA ASN A 202 6.94 11.00 9.71
C ASN A 202 7.79 9.76 9.38
N ILE A 203 8.21 9.62 8.12
CA ILE A 203 9.03 8.50 7.66
C ILE A 203 10.37 8.40 8.42
N ASP A 204 10.87 9.52 8.93
CA ASP A 204 12.04 9.61 9.80
C ASP A 204 11.91 8.82 11.11
N LYS A 205 10.67 8.57 11.57
CA LYS A 205 10.37 7.77 12.76
C LYS A 205 10.32 6.27 12.48
N PHE A 206 10.30 5.86 11.21
CA PHE A 206 10.30 4.45 10.85
C PHE A 206 11.69 3.83 11.05
N PRO A 207 11.76 2.53 11.42
CA PRO A 207 13.02 1.82 11.43
C PRO A 207 13.71 1.92 10.08
N LYS A 208 15.00 2.25 10.09
CA LYS A 208 15.82 2.19 8.88
C LYS A 208 15.91 0.74 8.42
N LEU A 209 15.42 0.47 7.21
CA LEU A 209 15.31 -0.90 6.68
C LEU A 209 16.67 -1.60 6.51
N ASP A 210 17.76 -0.85 6.45
CA ASP A 210 19.14 -1.35 6.41
C ASP A 210 19.99 -0.91 7.61
N GLY A 211 19.36 -0.42 8.68
CA GLY A 211 20.01 0.02 9.92
C GLY A 211 20.81 1.33 9.83
N HIS A 212 21.11 1.84 8.63
CA HIS A 212 22.09 2.93 8.47
C HIS A 212 21.67 4.04 7.52
N SER A 213 20.91 3.74 6.47
CA SER A 213 20.83 4.66 5.35
C SER A 213 19.89 5.85 5.53
N LYS A 214 20.18 6.86 4.70
CA LYS A 214 19.51 8.16 4.61
C LYS A 214 18.59 8.25 3.38
N TRP A 215 18.15 7.13 2.80
CA TRP A 215 17.45 7.08 1.50
C TRP A 215 16.01 7.63 1.51
N PHE A 216 15.63 8.36 2.55
CA PHE A 216 14.37 9.07 2.63
C PHE A 216 14.64 10.52 2.20
N ILE A 217 14.10 10.93 1.06
CA ILE A 217 14.02 12.35 0.76
C ILE A 217 12.87 12.88 1.62
N ASN A 218 13.21 13.68 2.63
CA ASN A 218 12.26 14.49 3.40
C ASN A 218 12.00 15.80 2.67
#